data_AF-A0AA88KR68-F1
#
_entry.id   AF-A0AA88KR68-F1
#
_cell.length_a   1.000
_cell.length_b   1.000
_cell.length_c   1.000
_cell.angle_alpha   90.00
_cell.angle_beta   90.00
_cell.angle_gamma   90.00
#
_symmetry.space_group_name_H-M   'P 1'
#
loop_
_entity.id
_entity.type
_entity.pdbx_description
1 polymer ?
#
loop_
_entity_poly.entity_id
_entity_poly.type
_entity_poly.pdbx_seq_one_letter_code
_entity_poly.pdbx_strand_id
1 'polypeptide(L)'
;MVCSICLSGQANMENEVIECDGCGILVHEGCYGVSDTESFDSFCSATSMEPWFCEACKAGVKNPHCELCPSQDGVFKQTVTGRWVHLVCSLYTPGMSFGDVDSLSK
;
A
#
# COMPACT_ATOMS: atom_id res chain seq x y z
N MET A 1 10.54 -12.89 2.25
CA MET A 1 9.93 -11.64 1.76
C MET A 1 9.82 -10.67 2.93
N VAL A 2 10.07 -9.37 2.75
CA VAL A 2 10.02 -8.35 3.82
C VAL A 2 9.12 -7.22 3.36
N CYS A 3 8.22 -6.77 4.23
CA CYS A 3 7.34 -5.64 3.94
C CYS A 3 8.13 -4.32 3.96
N SER A 4 7.99 -3.52 2.90
CA SER A 4 8.68 -2.23 2.73
C SER A 4 8.19 -1.12 3.68
N ILE A 5 7.12 -1.39 4.44
CA ILE A 5 6.49 -0.43 5.37
C ILE A 5 6.93 -0.70 6.79
N CYS A 6 6.70 -1.93 7.30
CA CYS A 6 7.05 -2.29 8.67
C CYS A 6 8.44 -2.93 8.81
N LEU A 7 9.12 -3.21 7.69
CA LEU A 7 10.43 -3.87 7.63
C LEU A 7 10.47 -5.24 8.31
N SER A 8 9.30 -5.87 8.50
CA SER A 8 9.15 -7.22 9.06
C SER A 8 8.77 -8.21 7.97
N GLY A 9 9.24 -9.46 8.12
CA GLY A 9 8.84 -10.60 7.31
C GLY A 9 7.82 -11.52 8.00
N GLN A 10 7.28 -11.12 9.16
CA GLN A 10 6.24 -11.86 9.85
C GLN A 10 4.89 -11.64 9.17
N ALA A 11 4.51 -12.56 8.28
CA ALA A 11 3.16 -12.66 7.76
C ALA A 11 2.31 -13.50 8.73
N ASN A 12 1.04 -13.12 8.91
CA ASN A 12 0.02 -13.95 9.54
C ASN A 12 -1.10 -14.23 8.52
N MET A 13 -2.08 -15.06 8.89
CA MET A 13 -3.19 -15.43 8.00
C MET A 13 -4.10 -14.26 7.58
N GLU A 14 -3.93 -13.09 8.18
CA GLU A 14 -4.79 -11.90 8.07
C GLU A 14 -4.02 -10.67 7.52
N ASN A 15 -2.74 -10.83 7.23
CA ASN A 15 -1.81 -9.76 6.86
C ASN A 15 -0.66 -10.38 6.04
N GLU A 16 -1.01 -10.95 4.89
CA GLU A 16 -0.06 -11.59 3.98
C GLU A 16 0.81 -10.54 3.29
N VAL A 17 2.02 -10.92 2.87
CA VAL A 17 2.87 -10.07 2.02
C VAL A 17 2.45 -10.24 0.57
N ILE A 18 2.04 -9.15 -0.06
CA ILE A 18 1.71 -9.07 -1.49
C ILE A 18 2.79 -8.31 -2.27
N GLU A 19 2.98 -8.68 -3.53
CA GLU A 19 3.92 -8.04 -4.46
C GLU A 19 3.15 -7.32 -5.58
N CYS A 20 3.56 -6.10 -5.92
CA CYS A 20 3.02 -5.39 -7.08
C CYS A 20 3.64 -5.92 -8.37
N ASP A 21 2.85 -6.48 -9.28
CA ASP A 21 3.32 -6.93 -10.60
C ASP A 21 3.90 -5.81 -11.48
N GLY A 22 3.52 -4.56 -11.21
CA GLY A 22 3.96 -3.40 -11.99
C GLY A 22 5.32 -2.81 -11.58
N CYS A 23 5.67 -2.87 -10.30
CA CYS A 23 6.90 -2.26 -9.77
C CYS A 23 7.70 -3.15 -8.81
N GLY A 24 7.22 -4.34 -8.47
CA GLY A 24 7.87 -5.31 -7.60
C GLY A 24 7.87 -4.94 -6.12
N ILE A 25 7.08 -3.95 -5.70
CA ILE A 25 7.06 -3.54 -4.29
C ILE A 25 6.35 -4.58 -3.42
N LEU A 26 6.97 -4.89 -2.28
CA LEU A 26 6.50 -5.86 -1.31
C LEU A 26 5.92 -5.16 -0.09
N VAL A 27 4.66 -5.42 0.21
CA VAL A 27 3.94 -4.83 1.35
C VAL A 27 3.02 -5.84 1.99
N HIS A 28 2.76 -5.72 3.29
CA HIS A 28 1.62 -6.44 3.86
C HIS A 28 0.31 -5.74 3.46
N GLU A 29 -0.75 -6.52 3.28
CA GLU A 29 -2.11 -6.03 2.99
C GLU A 29 -2.56 -4.97 4.00
N GLY A 30 -2.50 -5.30 5.29
CA GLY A 30 -2.86 -4.39 6.38
C GLY A 30 -1.89 -3.21 6.52
N CYS A 31 -0.60 -3.38 6.20
CA CYS A 31 0.33 -2.25 6.18
C CYS A 31 -0.01 -1.25 5.08
N TYR A 32 -0.49 -1.71 3.92
CA TYR A 32 -0.88 -0.84 2.79
C TYR A 32 -2.33 -0.33 2.91
N GLY A 33 -3.12 -0.89 3.81
CA GLY A 33 -4.54 -0.59 3.97
C GLY A 33 -5.40 -1.22 2.88
N VAL A 34 -5.04 -2.42 2.40
CA VAL A 34 -5.92 -3.25 1.57
C VAL A 34 -6.96 -3.86 2.49
N SER A 35 -8.24 -3.53 2.31
CA SER A 35 -9.34 -4.10 3.10
C SER A 35 -9.98 -5.28 2.36
N ASP A 36 -10.42 -6.30 3.10
CA ASP A 36 -11.14 -7.48 2.59
C ASP A 36 -12.41 -7.18 1.79
N THR A 37 -12.89 -5.94 1.76
CA THR A 37 -14.07 -5.56 0.96
C THR A 37 -13.79 -5.35 -0.52
N GLU A 38 -12.54 -5.04 -0.91
CA GLU A 38 -12.12 -5.19 -2.31
C GLU A 38 -11.93 -6.68 -2.67
N SER A 39 -12.05 -7.56 -1.66
CA SER A 39 -11.94 -9.01 -1.72
C SER A 39 -13.28 -9.75 -1.69
N PHE A 40 -14.39 -9.14 -2.13
CA PHE A 40 -15.57 -9.96 -2.44
C PHE A 40 -15.30 -10.99 -3.58
N ASP A 41 -14.15 -10.90 -4.25
CA ASP A 41 -13.54 -11.96 -5.06
C ASP A 41 -12.26 -12.61 -4.44
N SER A 42 -11.74 -12.16 -3.28
CA SER A 42 -10.54 -12.73 -2.62
C SER A 42 -10.86 -13.64 -1.43
N PHE A 43 -11.87 -14.49 -1.56
CA PHE A 43 -11.93 -15.72 -0.75
C PHE A 43 -10.89 -16.78 -1.20
N CYS A 44 -9.89 -16.41 -2.00
CA CYS A 44 -8.80 -17.27 -2.43
C CYS A 44 -7.44 -16.75 -1.96
N SER A 45 -7.10 -17.21 -0.76
CA SER A 45 -5.75 -17.52 -0.28
C SER A 45 -4.74 -17.74 -1.41
N ALA A 46 -3.67 -16.94 -1.49
CA ALA A 46 -2.42 -17.21 -2.23
C ALA A 46 -2.49 -17.79 -3.67
N THR A 47 -3.68 -17.84 -4.28
CA THR A 47 -4.04 -18.58 -5.51
C THR A 47 -5.16 -17.85 -6.27
N SER A 48 -5.43 -16.57 -5.96
CA SER A 48 -6.14 -15.76 -6.94
C SER A 48 -5.15 -15.48 -8.07
N MET A 49 -5.45 -15.95 -9.29
CA MET A 49 -4.59 -15.79 -10.47
C MET A 49 -4.53 -14.33 -10.98
N GLU A 50 -5.09 -13.39 -10.21
CA GLU A 50 -5.20 -12.00 -10.62
C GLU A 50 -4.03 -11.18 -10.06
N PRO A 51 -3.32 -10.43 -10.92
CA PRO A 51 -2.19 -9.61 -10.52
C PRO A 51 -2.63 -8.47 -9.61
N TRP A 52 -1.83 -8.17 -8.57
CA TRP A 52 -2.07 -7.01 -7.72
C TRP A 52 -1.21 -5.83 -8.17
N PHE A 53 -1.81 -4.64 -8.17
CA PHE A 53 -1.11 -3.41 -8.52
C PHE A 53 -1.29 -2.36 -7.42
N CYS A 54 -0.18 -1.73 -7.02
CA CYS A 54 -0.20 -0.58 -6.12
C CYS A 54 -0.88 0.62 -6.80
N GLU A 55 -1.31 1.63 -6.02
CA GLU A 55 -2.01 2.81 -6.56
C GLU A 55 -1.23 3.53 -7.66
N ALA A 56 0.10 3.66 -7.52
CA ALA A 56 0.92 4.29 -8.55
C ALA A 56 0.87 3.53 -9.88
N CYS A 57 0.99 2.20 -9.83
CA CYS A 57 0.88 1.34 -11.01
C CYS A 57 -0.54 1.35 -11.61
N LYS A 58 -1.58 1.30 -10.76
CA LYS A 58 -2.99 1.43 -11.20
C LYS A 58 -3.25 2.77 -11.89
N ALA A 59 -2.62 3.84 -11.43
CA ALA A 59 -2.69 5.17 -12.03
C ALA A 59 -1.75 5.37 -13.24
N GLY A 60 -0.94 4.36 -13.61
CA GLY A 60 0.04 4.46 -14.69
C GLY A 60 1.23 5.39 -14.39
N VAL A 61 1.47 5.71 -13.12
CA VAL A 61 2.54 6.61 -12.67
C VAL A 61 3.79 5.79 -12.32
N LYS A 62 4.84 5.90 -13.14
CA LYS A 62 6.08 5.12 -12.97
C LYS A 62 7.03 5.68 -11.91
N ASN A 63 7.07 7.00 -11.75
CA ASN A 63 7.98 7.69 -10.84
C ASN A 63 7.21 8.77 -10.05
N PRO A 64 6.32 8.37 -9.13
CA PRO A 64 5.65 9.34 -8.26
C PRO A 64 6.68 10.09 -7.40
N HIS A 65 6.42 11.38 -7.18
CA HIS A 65 7.25 12.22 -6.32
C HIS A 65 6.54 12.42 -4.98
N CYS A 66 7.25 12.18 -3.87
CA CYS A 66 6.70 12.44 -2.55
C CYS A 66 6.74 13.94 -2.23
N GLU A 67 5.59 14.53 -1.90
CA GLU A 67 5.53 15.95 -1.50
C GLU A 67 6.18 16.24 -0.13
N LEU A 68 6.48 15.20 0.65
CA LEU A 68 6.93 15.32 2.04
C LEU A 68 8.43 15.03 2.23
N CYS A 69 9.10 14.44 1.23
CA CYS A 69 10.52 14.13 1.31
C CYS A 69 11.16 14.02 -0.08
N PRO A 70 12.50 14.17 -0.19
CA PRO A 70 13.19 14.11 -1.48
C PRO A 70 13.45 12.68 -1.99
N SER A 71 13.07 11.64 -1.24
CA SER A 71 13.30 10.25 -1.63
C SER A 71 12.44 9.85 -2.83
N GLN A 72 13.00 9.06 -3.74
CA GLN A 72 12.33 8.60 -4.96
C GLN A 72 11.80 7.16 -4.85
N ASP A 73 12.26 6.43 -3.85
CA ASP A 73 11.92 5.02 -3.62
C ASP A 73 11.00 4.89 -2.41
N GLY A 74 10.08 3.93 -2.49
CA GLY A 74 9.22 3.56 -1.39
C GLY A 74 7.81 3.26 -1.84
N VAL A 75 6.94 3.13 -0.83
CA VAL A 75 5.52 2.86 -1.02
C VAL A 75 4.77 4.17 -1.10
N PHE A 76 4.02 4.38 -2.19
CA PHE A 76 3.27 5.61 -2.41
C PHE A 76 1.75 5.40 -2.26
N LYS A 77 1.09 6.47 -1.81
CA LYS A 77 -0.36 6.64 -1.81
C LYS A 77 -0.72 7.95 -2.49
N GLN A 78 -1.87 7.95 -3.17
CA GLN A 78 -2.41 9.17 -3.76
C GLN A 78 -3.20 9.95 -2.70
N THR A 79 -2.94 11.25 -2.61
CA THR A 79 -3.71 12.18 -1.78
C THR A 79 -5.02 12.57 -2.47
N VAL A 80 -5.99 13.09 -1.71
CA VAL A 80 -7.26 13.64 -2.26
C VAL A 80 -7.04 14.78 -3.27
N THR A 81 -5.87 15.41 -3.26
CA THR A 81 -5.49 16.47 -4.21
C THR A 81 -4.82 15.94 -5.48
N GLY A 82 -4.75 14.62 -5.65
CA GLY A 82 -4.11 13.97 -6.79
C GLY A 82 -2.58 13.90 -6.72
N ARG A 83 -1.96 14.47 -5.68
CA ARG A 83 -0.51 14.40 -5.41
C ARG A 83 -0.12 13.08 -4.76
N TRP A 84 1.16 12.75 -4.79
CA TRP A 84 1.69 11.51 -4.22
C TRP A 84 2.51 11.77 -2.97
N VAL A 85 2.37 10.87 -2.00
CA VAL A 85 3.18 10.88 -0.78
C VAL A 85 3.60 9.46 -0.46
N HIS A 86 4.76 9.30 0.17
CA HIS A 86 5.07 8.00 0.76
C HIS A 86 4.07 7.72 1.87
N LEU A 87 3.61 6.48 1.94
CA LEU A 87 2.75 6.02 3.02
C LEU A 87 3.43 6.22 4.38
N VAL A 88 4.72 5.89 4.49
CA VAL A 88 5.54 6.18 5.68
C VAL A 88 5.58 7.69 5.98
N CYS A 89 5.78 8.55 4.98
CA CYS A 89 5.79 10.00 5.23
C CYS A 89 4.43 10.51 5.75
N SER A 90 3.31 9.93 5.29
CA SER A 90 1.99 10.28 5.82
C SER A 90 1.78 9.84 7.26
N LEU A 91 2.36 8.71 7.70
CA LEU A 91 2.29 8.22 9.07
C LEU A 91 3.07 9.10 10.06
N TYR A 92 4.21 9.66 9.61
CA TYR A 92 5.10 10.46 10.46
C TYR A 92 4.88 11.98 10.34
N THR A 93 3.98 12.44 9.46
CA THR A 93 3.67 13.87 9.32
C THR A 93 2.44 14.24 10.14
N PRO A 94 2.58 15.07 11.20
CA PRO A 94 1.45 15.48 12.02
C PRO A 94 0.45 16.31 11.20
N GLY A 95 -0.84 16.04 11.37
CA GLY A 95 -1.92 16.74 10.67
C GLY A 95 -2.33 16.12 9.32
N MET A 96 -1.73 15.00 8.94
CA MET A 96 -2.20 14.20 7.82
C MET A 96 -3.29 13.23 8.29
N SER A 97 -4.43 13.21 7.60
CA SER A 97 -5.53 12.29 7.86
C SER A 97 -5.73 11.39 6.64
N PHE A 98 -5.84 10.08 6.87
CA PHE A 98 -6.30 9.16 5.84
C PHE A 98 -7.79 9.43 5.58
N GLY A 99 -8.19 9.53 4.31
CA GLY A 99 -9.57 9.83 3.92
C GLY A 99 -10.58 8.77 4.40
N ASP A 100 -10.10 7.56 4.65
CA ASP A 100 -10.82 6.47 5.30
C ASP A 100 -10.18 6.16 6.65
N VAL A 101 -10.71 6.79 7.71
CA VAL A 101 -10.31 6.51 9.10
C VAL A 101 -11.02 5.24 9.62
N ASP A 102 -12.03 4.75 8.91
CA ASP A 102 -12.82 3.57 9.28
C ASP A 102 -12.08 2.24 8.99
N SER A 103 -11.19 2.21 8.00
CA SER A 103 -10.41 1.01 7.64
C SER A 103 -9.15 0.77 8.50
N LEU A 104 -8.86 1.66 9.48
CA LEU A 104 -7.71 1.53 10.39
C LEU A 104 -8.12 1.11 11.82
N SER A 105 -9.42 0.95 12.07
CA SER A 105 -9.95 0.53 13.36
C SER A 105 -10.86 -0.68 13.22
N LYS A 106 -10.26 -1.85 12.99
CA LYS A 106 -10.78 -3.13 13.50
C LYS A 106 -9.66 -4.14 13.62
#